data_AF-A0A2Y9KFM8-F1
#
_entry.id   AF-A0A2Y9KFM8-F1
#
_cell.length_a   1.000
_cell.length_b   1.000
_cell.length_c   1.000
_cell.angle_alpha   90.00
_cell.angle_beta   90.00
_cell.angle_gamma   90.00
#
_symmetry.space_group_name_H-M   'P 1'
#
loop_
_entity.id
_entity.type
_entity.pdbx_description
1 polymer ?
#
loop_
_entity_poly.entity_id
_entity_poly.type
_entity_poly.pdbx_seq_one_letter_code
_entity_poly.pdbx_strand_id
1 'polypeptide(L)'
;MGGLLGRAALPGLLSGPRAPGPRLLVRPSSGGSSWTRERTLVAVKPDGVQRRLVGDVIQRFERRGFKLVGMKMLQVWEGPNVVGSSRAMIGHTDSAEAAPGTIRGDFSIHISRNIIHASDSVEGAQREIQLWFQSSELVDWADEVHQSGIYPP
;
A
#
# COMPACT_ATOMS: atom_id res chain seq x y z
N MET A 1 -17.66 35.76 5.13
CA MET A 1 -18.13 35.69 6.54
C MET A 1 -18.20 34.20 6.86
N GLY A 2 -17.09 33.54 7.21
CA GLY A 2 -16.60 33.39 8.58
C GLY A 2 -17.45 32.32 9.29
N GLY A 3 -16.96 31.24 9.88
CA GLY A 3 -15.63 30.88 10.35
C GLY A 3 -15.81 30.01 11.60
N LEU A 4 -14.89 29.07 11.79
CA LEU A 4 -14.33 28.58 13.06
C LEU A 4 -15.20 27.78 14.06
N LEU A 5 -14.67 26.57 14.32
CA LEU A 5 -14.29 26.00 15.63
C LEU A 5 -15.37 25.59 16.65
N GLY A 6 -15.13 24.42 17.25
CA GLY A 6 -15.73 24.09 18.56
C GLY A 6 -15.42 22.69 19.05
N ARG A 7 -14.20 22.46 19.54
CA ARG A 7 -13.80 21.27 20.31
C ARG A 7 -14.56 21.25 21.64
N ALA A 8 -15.05 20.09 22.08
CA ALA A 8 -15.45 19.88 23.46
C ALA A 8 -14.45 18.94 24.14
N ALA A 9 -13.70 19.50 25.10
CA ALA A 9 -12.80 18.81 26.00
C ALA A 9 -13.57 18.28 27.22
N LEU A 10 -13.18 17.11 27.74
CA LEU A 10 -13.60 16.64 29.06
C LEU A 10 -12.59 17.13 30.12
N PRO A 11 -13.04 17.71 31.25
CA PRO A 11 -12.17 18.22 32.30
C PRO A 11 -11.90 17.17 33.40
N GLY A 12 -10.76 17.30 34.08
CA GLY A 12 -10.63 16.83 35.46
C GLY A 12 -9.43 15.93 35.77
N LEU A 13 -8.26 16.53 35.98
CA LEU A 13 -7.32 16.04 36.99
C LEU A 13 -7.07 17.17 37.99
N LEU A 14 -7.53 16.96 39.22
CA LEU A 14 -7.15 17.76 40.37
C LEU A 14 -5.81 17.26 40.91
N SER A 15 -4.92 18.22 41.13
CA SER A 15 -3.61 18.09 41.76
C SER A 15 -3.73 17.79 43.26
N GLY A 16 -2.91 16.88 43.79
CA GLY A 16 -2.58 16.76 45.22
C GLY A 16 -1.05 16.63 45.41
N PRO A 17 -0.44 17.14 46.51
CA PRO A 17 1.01 17.18 46.66
C PRO A 17 1.63 15.91 47.29
N ARG A 18 2.93 15.75 47.00
CA ARG A 18 3.87 14.64 47.24
C ARG A 18 4.08 14.18 48.69
N ALA A 19 4.53 12.92 48.83
CA ALA A 19 5.47 12.50 49.89
C ALA A 19 6.74 11.89 49.25
N PRO A 20 7.97 12.15 49.75
CA PRO A 20 9.20 11.53 49.26
C PRO A 20 9.54 10.27 50.08
N GLY A 21 9.74 9.14 49.40
CA GLY A 21 10.24 7.88 49.95
C GLY A 21 11.52 7.42 49.25
N PRO A 22 12.34 6.57 49.87
CA PRO A 22 13.80 6.69 49.88
C PRO A 22 14.47 6.28 48.58
N ARG A 23 15.52 7.03 48.25
CA ARG A 23 16.55 6.70 47.25
C ARG A 23 17.15 5.32 47.57
N LEU A 24 16.86 4.33 46.74
CA LEU A 24 17.64 3.10 46.66
C LEU A 24 18.16 2.90 45.24
N LEU A 25 19.49 2.98 45.14
CA LEU A 25 20.37 2.47 44.09
C LEU A 25 19.89 2.62 42.64
N VAL A 26 20.31 3.74 42.03
CA VAL A 26 20.47 3.81 40.58
C VAL A 26 21.54 2.78 40.19
N ARG A 27 21.11 1.63 39.64
CA ARG A 27 21.93 0.85 38.72
C ARG A 27 21.92 1.60 37.38
N PRO A 28 23.05 1.96 36.77
CA PRO A 28 23.04 2.43 35.40
C PRO A 28 22.87 1.20 34.49
N SER A 29 21.62 0.76 34.28
CA SER A 29 21.32 -0.15 33.18
C SER A 29 21.07 0.70 31.93
N SER A 30 22.18 0.92 31.22
CA SER A 30 22.31 0.92 29.75
C SER A 30 21.31 1.78 28.98
N GLY A 31 21.82 2.87 28.41
CA GLY A 31 21.15 3.72 27.44
C GLY A 31 20.38 2.93 26.39
N GLY A 32 19.08 2.82 26.60
CA GLY A 32 18.13 2.55 25.53
C GLY A 32 18.07 3.84 24.73
N SER A 33 18.67 3.83 23.54
CA SER A 33 18.61 4.95 22.63
C SER A 33 17.15 5.38 22.45
N SER A 34 16.80 6.58 22.87
CA SER A 34 15.47 7.18 22.68
C SER A 34 15.30 7.64 21.22
N TRP A 35 15.64 6.78 20.26
CA TRP A 35 15.33 7.05 18.87
C TRP A 35 13.82 7.00 18.73
N THR A 36 13.19 8.16 18.55
CA THR A 36 11.79 8.27 18.22
C THR A 36 11.52 7.44 16.96
N ARG A 37 10.60 6.46 17.04
CA ARG A 37 10.18 5.67 15.87
C ARG A 37 9.23 6.50 15.00
N GLU A 38 9.79 7.46 14.29
CA GLU A 38 9.04 8.26 13.33
C GLU A 38 8.69 7.43 12.09
N ARG A 39 7.53 7.73 11.50
CA ARG A 39 7.04 7.12 10.26
C ARG A 39 6.54 8.22 9.35
N THR A 40 6.82 8.10 8.06
CA THR A 40 6.33 9.02 7.03
C THR A 40 5.74 8.25 5.85
N LEU A 41 4.85 8.91 5.12
CA LEU A 41 4.35 8.44 3.83
C LEU A 41 5.24 9.02 2.71
N VAL A 42 5.59 8.19 1.74
CA VAL A 42 6.29 8.59 0.52
C VAL A 42 5.47 8.09 -0.65
N ALA A 43 5.14 8.97 -1.58
CA ALA A 43 4.41 8.64 -2.80
C ALA A 43 5.30 8.89 -4.02
N VAL A 44 5.37 7.91 -4.92
CA VAL A 44 5.93 8.11 -6.26
C VAL A 44 4.81 8.69 -7.11
N LYS A 45 5.00 9.92 -7.60
CA LYS A 45 4.02 10.61 -8.45
C LYS A 45 3.92 9.94 -9.83
N PRO A 46 2.85 10.21 -10.62
CA PRO A 46 2.64 9.58 -11.92
C PRO A 46 3.86 9.65 -12.85
N ASP A 47 4.51 10.80 -12.97
CA ASP A 47 5.72 10.98 -13.78
C ASP A 47 6.89 10.06 -13.37
N GLY A 48 7.04 9.81 -12.07
CA GLY A 48 8.04 8.87 -11.54
C GLY A 48 7.72 7.41 -11.89
N VAL A 49 6.43 7.05 -11.90
CA VAL A 49 5.96 5.72 -12.32
C VAL A 49 6.19 5.53 -13.83
N GLN A 50 5.80 6.51 -14.65
CA GLN A 50 5.96 6.49 -16.11
C GLN A 50 7.43 6.32 -16.52
N ARG A 51 8.35 6.93 -15.77
CA ARG A 51 9.80 6.81 -15.99
C ARG A 51 10.42 5.54 -15.38
N ARG A 52 9.60 4.61 -14.88
CA ARG A 52 10.00 3.33 -14.27
C ARG A 52 10.91 3.47 -13.04
N LEU A 53 10.75 4.54 -12.25
CA LEU A 53 11.63 4.87 -11.13
C LEU A 53 11.18 4.28 -9.77
N VAL A 54 10.10 3.51 -9.72
CA VAL A 54 9.54 2.98 -8.45
C VAL A 54 10.59 2.16 -7.69
N GLY A 55 11.25 1.22 -8.37
CA GLY A 55 12.29 0.39 -7.79
C GLY A 55 13.50 1.20 -7.31
N ASP A 56 13.94 2.18 -8.11
CA ASP A 56 15.05 3.06 -7.77
C ASP A 56 14.77 3.91 -6.53
N VAL A 57 13.54 4.43 -6.40
CA VAL A 57 13.12 5.18 -5.21
C VAL A 57 13.16 4.29 -3.98
N ILE A 58 12.52 3.12 -4.02
CA ILE A 58 12.52 2.16 -2.90
C ILE A 58 13.97 1.80 -2.52
N GLN A 59 14.79 1.44 -3.50
CA GLN A 59 16.18 1.07 -3.30
C GLN A 59 16.98 2.20 -2.64
N ARG A 60 16.74 3.48 -3.00
CA ARG A 60 17.40 4.62 -2.35
C ARG A 60 17.04 4.76 -0.87
N PHE A 61 15.77 4.58 -0.52
CA PHE A 61 15.33 4.62 0.89
C PHE A 61 15.95 3.48 1.70
N GLU A 62 15.96 2.25 1.16
CA GLU A 62 16.54 1.09 1.82
C GLU A 62 18.06 1.22 1.97
N ARG A 63 18.78 1.64 0.91
CA ARG A 63 20.24 1.89 0.96
C ARG A 63 20.61 2.99 1.95
N ARG A 64 19.72 3.96 2.18
CA ARG A 64 19.91 5.01 3.21
C ARG A 64 19.80 4.47 4.64
N GLY A 65 19.24 3.27 4.82
CA GLY A 65 19.03 2.62 6.10
C GLY A 65 17.60 2.77 6.65
N PHE A 66 16.66 3.28 5.85
CA PHE A 66 15.25 3.32 6.25
C PHE A 66 14.59 1.96 6.03
N LYS A 67 13.68 1.59 6.92
CA LYS A 67 12.90 0.35 6.82
C LYS A 67 11.57 0.62 6.12
N LEU A 68 11.30 -0.08 5.03
CA LEU A 68 9.95 -0.14 4.46
C LEU A 68 9.06 -0.95 5.42
N VAL A 69 8.08 -0.28 6.04
CA VAL A 69 7.18 -0.89 7.04
C VAL A 69 5.78 -1.20 6.50
N GLY A 70 5.46 -0.72 5.30
CA GLY A 70 4.20 -0.97 4.62
C GLY A 70 4.24 -0.38 3.22
N MET A 71 3.66 -1.10 2.26
CA MET A 71 3.49 -0.66 0.88
C MET A 71 2.13 -1.15 0.40
N LYS A 72 1.41 -0.28 -0.29
CA LYS A 72 0.18 -0.63 -0.99
C LYS A 72 0.36 -0.24 -2.45
N MET A 73 0.43 -1.24 -3.33
CA MET A 73 0.48 -1.03 -4.77
C MET A 73 -0.89 -1.36 -5.35
N LEU A 74 -1.55 -0.35 -5.91
CA LEU A 74 -2.81 -0.48 -6.62
C LEU A 74 -2.53 -0.21 -8.10
N GLN A 75 -3.14 -1.00 -8.98
CA GLN A 75 -2.92 -0.94 -10.41
C GLN A 75 -4.27 -1.08 -11.12
N VAL A 76 -4.44 -0.34 -12.20
CA VAL A 76 -5.55 -0.50 -13.15
C VAL A 76 -4.95 -0.96 -14.46
N TRP A 77 -5.43 -2.10 -14.97
CA TRP A 77 -4.99 -2.68 -16.23
C TRP A 77 -6.09 -2.52 -17.27
N GLU A 78 -5.69 -2.18 -18.48
CA GLU A 78 -6.58 -2.02 -19.62
C GLU A 78 -6.22 -3.03 -20.72
N GLY A 79 -7.25 -3.54 -21.40
CA GLY A 79 -7.11 -4.45 -22.54
C GLY A 79 -8.35 -5.34 -22.72
N PRO A 80 -8.44 -6.03 -23.87
CA PRO A 80 -9.55 -6.94 -24.13
C PRO A 80 -9.62 -8.06 -23.11
N ASN A 81 -10.83 -8.30 -22.57
CA ASN A 81 -11.09 -9.34 -21.57
C ASN A 81 -10.11 -9.29 -20.36
N VAL A 82 -9.64 -8.10 -19.97
CA VAL A 82 -8.61 -7.96 -18.94
C VAL A 82 -9.04 -8.53 -17.59
N VAL A 83 -10.32 -8.41 -17.20
CA VAL A 83 -10.83 -8.99 -15.95
C VAL A 83 -10.72 -10.52 -15.98
N GLY A 84 -11.29 -11.17 -16.99
CA GLY A 84 -11.25 -12.62 -17.13
C GLY A 84 -9.82 -13.16 -17.27
N SER A 85 -9.02 -12.52 -18.12
CA SER A 85 -7.62 -12.90 -18.35
C SER A 85 -6.77 -12.73 -17.09
N SER A 86 -6.98 -11.65 -16.32
CA SER A 86 -6.30 -11.44 -15.03
C SER A 86 -6.65 -12.53 -14.03
N ARG A 87 -7.93 -12.91 -13.92
CA ARG A 87 -8.36 -14.01 -13.02
C ARG A 87 -7.74 -15.34 -13.42
N ALA A 88 -7.66 -15.63 -14.72
CA ALA A 88 -7.00 -16.83 -15.22
C ALA A 88 -5.49 -16.84 -14.92
N MET A 89 -4.78 -15.73 -15.14
CA MET A 89 -3.35 -15.59 -14.81
C MET A 89 -3.07 -15.69 -13.30
N ILE A 90 -3.95 -15.12 -12.48
CA ILE A 90 -3.79 -15.13 -11.02
C ILE A 90 -4.01 -16.53 -10.44
N GLY A 91 -4.94 -17.29 -11.00
CA GLY A 91 -5.32 -18.61 -10.50
C GLY A 91 -6.35 -18.57 -9.37
N HIS A 92 -6.71 -19.77 -8.90
CA HIS A 92 -7.79 -19.98 -7.93
C HIS A 92 -7.57 -19.20 -6.61
N THR A 93 -8.66 -18.85 -5.91
CA THR A 93 -8.58 -18.07 -4.64
C THR A 93 -7.85 -18.83 -3.54
N ASP A 94 -8.13 -20.13 -3.45
CA ASP A 94 -7.30 -21.04 -2.68
C ASP A 94 -6.08 -21.44 -3.51
N SER A 95 -4.90 -21.04 -3.03
CA SER A 95 -3.62 -21.31 -3.68
C SER A 95 -3.31 -22.80 -3.79
N ALA A 96 -3.82 -23.64 -2.87
CA ALA A 96 -3.63 -25.08 -2.94
C ALA A 96 -4.32 -25.72 -4.16
N GLU A 97 -5.38 -25.06 -4.66
CA GLU A 97 -6.15 -25.49 -5.83
C GLU A 97 -5.75 -24.71 -7.11
N ALA A 98 -4.79 -23.78 -7.01
CA ALA A 98 -4.34 -22.99 -8.15
C ALA A 98 -3.39 -23.81 -9.04
N ALA A 99 -3.63 -23.80 -10.35
CA ALA A 99 -2.81 -24.54 -11.29
C ALA A 99 -1.35 -24.01 -11.32
N PRO A 100 -0.33 -24.86 -11.50
CA PRO A 100 1.04 -24.43 -11.76
C PRO A 100 1.13 -23.47 -12.95
N GLY A 101 2.00 -22.48 -12.87
CA GLY A 101 2.13 -21.40 -13.86
C GLY A 101 1.18 -20.21 -13.64
N THR A 102 0.24 -20.32 -12.70
CA THR A 102 -0.53 -19.15 -12.22
C THR A 102 0.22 -18.46 -11.08
N ILE A 103 -0.04 -17.17 -10.90
CA ILE A 103 0.65 -16.38 -9.85
C ILE A 103 0.47 -17.04 -8.47
N ARG A 104 -0.74 -17.46 -8.13
CA ARG A 104 -0.99 -18.11 -6.83
C ARG A 104 -0.41 -19.50 -6.73
N GLY A 105 -0.49 -20.29 -7.81
CA GLY A 105 0.09 -21.64 -7.85
C GLY A 105 1.62 -21.64 -7.67
N ASP A 106 2.30 -20.61 -8.20
CA ASP A 106 3.76 -20.54 -8.17
C ASP A 106 4.31 -19.87 -6.90
N PHE A 107 3.59 -18.88 -6.34
CA PHE A 107 4.14 -17.98 -5.30
C PHE A 107 3.37 -17.97 -3.97
N SER A 108 2.36 -18.83 -3.79
CA SER A 108 1.59 -18.89 -2.54
C SER A 108 1.10 -20.29 -2.21
N ILE A 109 0.76 -20.54 -0.94
CA ILE A 109 0.40 -21.88 -0.45
C ILE A 109 -0.94 -21.95 0.30
N HIS A 110 -1.53 -20.82 0.67
CA HIS A 110 -2.69 -20.80 1.56
C HIS A 110 -3.64 -19.64 1.26
N ILE A 111 -4.94 -19.90 1.36
CA ILE A 111 -6.02 -18.96 1.03
C ILE A 111 -5.90 -17.60 1.76
N SER A 112 -5.46 -17.59 3.01
CA SER A 112 -5.31 -16.34 3.79
C SER A 112 -4.07 -15.52 3.43
N ARG A 113 -3.17 -16.06 2.61
CA ARG A 113 -1.92 -15.42 2.17
C ARG A 113 -1.70 -15.67 0.68
N ASN A 114 -2.75 -15.43 -0.10
CA ASN A 114 -2.78 -15.69 -1.55
C ASN A 114 -2.27 -14.52 -2.41
N ILE A 115 -1.42 -13.68 -1.82
CA ILE A 115 -0.47 -12.70 -2.41
C ILE A 115 -1.00 -11.59 -3.34
N ILE A 116 -2.17 -11.75 -3.97
CA ILE A 116 -2.70 -10.82 -4.99
C ILE A 116 -4.23 -10.82 -5.00
N HIS A 117 -4.82 -9.67 -5.32
CA HIS A 117 -6.26 -9.48 -5.54
C HIS A 117 -6.52 -9.00 -6.97
N ALA A 118 -7.64 -9.42 -7.54
CA ALA A 118 -8.18 -8.84 -8.77
C ALA A 118 -9.71 -8.97 -8.77
N SER A 119 -10.35 -7.99 -9.38
CA SER A 119 -11.79 -7.92 -9.57
C SER A 119 -12.33 -9.19 -10.22
N ASP A 120 -13.51 -9.62 -9.80
CA ASP A 120 -14.17 -10.86 -10.26
C ASP A 120 -15.12 -10.66 -11.45
N SER A 121 -15.46 -9.41 -11.74
CA SER A 121 -16.48 -8.99 -12.71
C SER A 121 -16.15 -7.60 -13.25
N VAL A 122 -16.68 -7.25 -14.42
CA VAL A 122 -16.50 -5.91 -15.02
C VAL A 122 -17.13 -4.84 -14.13
N GLU A 123 -18.32 -5.10 -13.61
CA GLU A 123 -19.02 -4.21 -12.70
C GLU A 123 -18.28 -4.08 -11.36
N GLY A 124 -17.71 -5.18 -10.87
CA GLY A 124 -16.83 -5.18 -9.70
C GLY A 124 -15.60 -4.31 -9.92
N ALA A 125 -14.93 -4.47 -11.06
CA ALA A 125 -13.76 -3.67 -11.43
C ALA A 125 -14.08 -2.17 -11.47
N GLN A 126 -15.20 -1.78 -12.09
CA GLN A 126 -15.63 -0.37 -12.14
C GLN A 126 -15.80 0.23 -10.74
N ARG A 127 -16.45 -0.50 -9.81
CA ARG A 127 -16.63 -0.04 -8.42
C ARG A 127 -15.30 0.06 -7.67
N GLU A 128 -14.44 -0.94 -7.82
CA GLU A 128 -13.13 -0.95 -7.17
C GLU A 128 -12.23 0.19 -7.69
N ILE A 129 -12.21 0.44 -9.00
CA ILE A 129 -11.43 1.53 -9.61
C ILE A 129 -11.91 2.88 -9.06
N GLN A 130 -13.22 3.13 -9.03
CA GLN A 130 -13.79 4.38 -8.49
C GLN A 130 -13.55 4.55 -6.99
N LEU A 131 -13.42 3.46 -6.24
CA LEU A 131 -13.09 3.50 -4.82
C LEU A 131 -11.62 3.90 -4.58
N TRP A 132 -10.71 3.45 -5.44
CA TRP A 132 -9.28 3.55 -5.20
C TRP A 132 -8.57 4.66 -5.98
N PHE A 133 -9.15 5.15 -7.08
CA PHE A 133 -8.53 6.11 -7.98
C PHE A 133 -9.45 7.26 -8.32
N GLN A 134 -8.87 8.46 -8.37
CA GLN A 134 -9.46 9.61 -9.06
C GLN A 134 -9.19 9.49 -10.56
N SER A 135 -10.09 10.02 -11.40
CA SER A 135 -9.91 9.99 -12.86
C SER A 135 -8.60 10.63 -13.32
N SER A 136 -8.08 11.62 -12.59
CA SER A 136 -6.81 12.30 -12.89
C SER A 136 -5.57 11.45 -12.58
N GLU A 137 -5.72 10.34 -11.85
CA GLU A 137 -4.63 9.40 -11.54
C GLU A 137 -4.54 8.29 -12.60
N LEU A 138 -5.56 8.15 -13.45
CA LEU A 138 -5.57 7.22 -14.57
C LEU A 138 -4.86 7.87 -15.76
N VAL A 139 -3.85 7.20 -16.28
CA VAL A 139 -3.09 7.67 -17.45
C VAL A 139 -3.68 6.98 -18.68
N ASP A 140 -4.24 7.79 -19.58
CA ASP A 140 -4.62 7.36 -20.92
C ASP A 140 -3.38 7.43 -21.81
N TRP A 141 -2.88 6.27 -22.20
CA TRP A 141 -1.76 6.18 -23.12
C TRP A 141 -2.33 6.21 -24.53
N ALA A 142 -1.80 7.09 -25.40
CA ALA A 142 -2.11 6.99 -26.82
C ALA A 142 -1.85 5.55 -27.28
N ASP A 143 -2.79 5.00 -28.05
CA ASP A 143 -2.83 3.65 -28.62
C ASP A 143 -1.61 3.34 -29.54
N GLU A 144 -0.38 3.50 -29.07
CA GLU A 144 0.80 2.95 -29.73
C GLU A 144 0.73 1.41 -29.73
N VAL A 145 -0.11 0.82 -28.87
CA VAL A 145 -0.41 -0.62 -28.86
C VAL A 145 -1.20 -1.03 -30.11
N HIS A 146 -2.02 -0.17 -30.71
CA HIS A 146 -2.63 -0.45 -32.02
C HIS A 146 -1.58 -0.52 -33.16
N GLN A 147 -0.38 0.05 -32.97
CA GLN A 147 0.74 -0.10 -33.92
C GLN A 147 1.57 -1.37 -33.68
N SER A 148 1.35 -2.08 -32.57
CA SER A 148 2.13 -3.26 -32.17
C SER A 148 1.65 -4.60 -32.73
N GLY A 149 0.54 -4.61 -33.49
CA GLY A 149 -0.03 -5.81 -34.12
C GLY A 149 -0.65 -6.82 -33.14
N ILE A 150 -0.80 -6.45 -31.86
CA ILE A 150 -1.42 -7.30 -30.81
C ILE A 150 -2.95 -7.34 -30.96
N TYR A 151 -3.55 -6.26 -31.46
CA TYR A 151 -4.98 -6.17 -31.74
C TYR A 151 -5.21 -6.05 -33.24
N PRO A 152 -6.23 -6.73 -33.80
CA PRO A 152 -6.64 -6.48 -35.17
C PRO A 152 -7.12 -5.03 -35.32
N PRO A 153 -6.99 -4.43 -36.52
CA PRO A 153 -7.46 -3.07 -36.81
C PRO A 153 -8.99 -2.94 -36.68
#